data_AF-A0A357A4X7-F1
#
_entry.id   AF-A0A357A4X7-F1
#
_cell.length_a   1.000
_cell.length_b   1.000
_cell.length_c   1.000
_cell.angle_alpha   90.00
_cell.angle_beta   90.00
_cell.angle_gamma   90.00
#
_symmetry.space_group_name_H-M   'P 1'
#
loop_
_entity.id
_entity.type
_entity.pdbx_description
1 polymer ?
#
loop_
_entity_poly.entity_id
_entity_poly.type
_entity_poly.pdbx_seq_one_letter_code
_entity_poly.pdbx_strand_id
1 'polypeptide(L)'
;MSKTEEILSQLPGDVLGGLRKVDGLWSSLRSGKIPVSSVVTVADREGSSPHQPLDTDVVICGGTLGIMMACALQLRGIQVTVVERGILRGRIQEWNISRRELGVLVELGLLTPEQLEEAIATEYNPARVSFPGGDDIWVNDILNIGIDPVFLLESLKQRFLAAGGTLLEQTPFQGATIYPDRVMVKVGDRYLNARLLLDAMGHFSPMSQQARAGAKPDAVCLVVGSVAQGYPKNDTGDLFVSFTLPINHCQYFWEAFPAKDGRTTYLFTYLDAHPDRFSLEFFYEEYLRLLPEYQNISLDKLTFQRALFGFFPCYQNSPLKLPFDRILPIGDSSGSQSPLSFGGFGAMIRHLKRLTLGIEEALTLDTLKQKELALLQPYQPSLSVTWLFQRSMSLKMESKDFLVPPNDLLSGVFAIMEEAGDEVLYPFLQDVVQFPGLTQTLLKTWIKQPISVLKIIPQVGLSTLFNWTLHYQNLASYTFLDLVGKSLERYLKFLSPEQLYTYHRWLDSWHYGSGRDYHS
;
A
#
# COMPACT_ATOMS: atom_id res chain seq x y z
N MET A 1 -10.64 0.20 34.41
CA MET A 1 -10.89 -0.23 33.02
C MET A 1 -10.62 0.98 32.15
N SER A 2 -9.78 0.85 31.12
CA SER A 2 -9.53 1.95 30.18
C SER A 2 -10.75 2.17 29.27
N LYS A 3 -10.86 3.32 28.59
CA LYS A 3 -11.97 3.53 27.64
C LYS A 3 -11.89 2.53 26.48
N THR A 4 -10.68 2.18 26.08
CA THR A 4 -10.43 1.14 25.07
C THR A 4 -11.03 -0.20 25.47
N GLU A 5 -10.78 -0.66 26.71
CA GLU A 5 -11.36 -1.90 27.22
C GLU A 5 -12.89 -1.83 27.29
N GLU A 6 -13.43 -0.72 27.78
CA GLU A 6 -14.87 -0.51 27.91
C GLU A 6 -15.58 -0.56 26.56
N ILE A 7 -15.09 0.16 25.54
CA ILE A 7 -15.73 0.27 24.23
C ILE A 7 -15.50 -0.99 23.39
N LEU A 8 -14.26 -1.47 23.29
CA LEU A 8 -13.95 -2.59 22.40
C LEU A 8 -14.53 -3.92 22.87
N SER A 9 -14.75 -4.11 24.17
CA SER A 9 -15.36 -5.32 24.71
C SER A 9 -16.87 -5.41 24.41
N GLN A 10 -17.50 -4.31 24.00
CA GLN A 10 -18.92 -4.27 23.64
C GLN A 10 -19.17 -4.60 22.15
N LEU A 11 -18.12 -4.55 21.32
CA LEU A 11 -18.24 -4.82 19.89
C LEU A 11 -18.37 -6.33 19.62
N PRO A 12 -19.05 -6.73 18.52
CA PRO A 12 -19.20 -8.14 18.17
C PRO A 12 -17.87 -8.86 17.94
N GLY A 13 -17.65 -9.98 18.66
CA GLY A 13 -16.44 -10.79 18.58
C GLY A 13 -15.34 -10.36 19.56
N ASP A 14 -14.16 -10.97 19.46
CA ASP A 14 -13.01 -10.67 20.32
C ASP A 14 -12.18 -9.51 19.76
N VAL A 15 -12.77 -8.30 19.71
CA VAL A 15 -12.12 -7.11 19.13
C VAL A 15 -10.94 -6.65 19.99
N LEU A 16 -11.09 -6.62 21.31
CA LEU A 16 -10.01 -6.27 22.25
C LEU A 16 -8.86 -7.29 22.19
N GLY A 17 -9.15 -8.60 22.14
CA GLY A 17 -8.12 -9.62 21.95
C GLY A 17 -7.48 -9.54 20.56
N GLY A 18 -8.21 -9.11 19.53
CA GLY A 18 -7.68 -8.74 18.22
C GLY A 18 -6.64 -7.62 18.32
N LEU A 19 -6.96 -6.52 19.00
CA LEU A 19 -6.05 -5.40 19.23
C LEU A 19 -4.76 -5.87 19.93
N ARG A 20 -4.91 -6.63 21.02
CA ARG A 20 -3.78 -7.17 21.80
C ARG A 20 -2.91 -8.13 21.00
N LYS A 21 -3.48 -8.92 20.09
CA LYS A 21 -2.71 -9.79 19.17
C LYS A 21 -1.86 -8.97 18.21
N VAL A 22 -2.44 -7.94 17.58
CA VAL A 22 -1.69 -7.05 16.67
C VAL A 22 -0.63 -6.25 17.42
N ASP A 23 -0.95 -5.79 18.64
CA ASP A 23 0.02 -5.11 19.50
C ASP A 23 1.19 -6.02 19.90
N GLY A 24 0.93 -7.31 20.13
CA GLY A 24 1.98 -8.31 20.32
C GLY A 24 2.94 -8.41 19.12
N LEU A 25 2.40 -8.42 17.89
CA LEU A 25 3.22 -8.39 16.68
C LEU A 25 4.04 -7.10 16.56
N TRP A 26 3.43 -5.95 16.90
CA TRP A 26 4.12 -4.67 16.93
C TRP A 26 5.28 -4.66 17.93
N SER A 27 5.06 -5.19 19.14
CA SER A 27 6.10 -5.34 20.16
C SER A 27 7.24 -6.26 19.70
N SER A 28 6.92 -7.38 19.04
CA SER A 28 7.93 -8.27 18.43
C SER A 28 8.74 -7.56 17.34
N LEU A 29 8.10 -6.74 16.49
CA LEU A 29 8.77 -5.95 15.46
C LEU A 29 9.77 -4.96 16.07
N ARG A 30 9.32 -4.15 17.03
CA ARG A 30 10.16 -3.14 17.71
C ARG A 30 11.36 -3.76 18.42
N SER A 31 11.14 -4.90 19.08
CA SER A 31 12.19 -5.63 19.79
C SER A 31 13.12 -6.46 18.90
N GLY A 32 12.86 -6.53 17.58
CA GLY A 32 13.66 -7.33 16.65
C GLY A 32 13.52 -8.84 16.85
N LYS A 33 12.40 -9.29 17.43
CA LYS A 33 12.12 -10.70 17.78
C LYS A 33 11.13 -11.36 16.82
N ILE A 34 11.00 -10.87 15.58
CA ILE A 34 10.15 -11.52 14.59
C ILE A 34 10.82 -12.83 14.16
N PRO A 35 10.14 -13.98 14.30
CA PRO A 35 10.69 -15.25 13.83
C PRO A 35 10.83 -15.22 12.30
N VAL A 36 12.05 -15.45 11.81
CA VAL A 36 12.32 -15.60 10.37
C VAL A 36 12.34 -17.09 10.05
N SER A 37 11.23 -17.59 9.50
CA SER A 37 11.14 -18.97 9.05
C SER A 37 11.70 -19.12 7.63
N SER A 38 12.50 -20.17 7.40
CA SER A 38 12.89 -20.58 6.05
C SER A 38 11.74 -21.34 5.41
N VAL A 39 10.93 -20.64 4.60
CA VAL A 39 9.75 -21.18 3.92
C VAL A 39 9.98 -21.43 2.43
N VAL A 40 10.95 -20.75 1.82
CA VAL A 40 11.38 -20.99 0.44
C VAL A 40 12.72 -21.70 0.43
N THR A 41 12.79 -22.83 -0.25
CA THR A 41 14.03 -23.57 -0.50
C THR A 41 14.26 -23.69 -2.00
N VAL A 42 15.53 -23.82 -2.40
CA VAL A 42 15.92 -24.12 -3.79
C VAL A 42 16.38 -25.58 -3.81
N ALA A 43 15.80 -26.39 -4.69
CA ALA A 43 16.19 -27.79 -4.81
C ALA A 43 17.63 -27.89 -5.37
N ASP A 44 18.42 -28.80 -4.81
CA ASP A 44 19.74 -29.12 -5.34
C ASP A 44 19.62 -29.71 -6.74
N ARG A 45 20.52 -29.33 -7.66
CA ARG A 45 20.49 -29.73 -9.08
C ARG A 45 20.50 -31.24 -9.33
N GLU A 46 20.87 -32.04 -8.33
CA GLU A 46 20.90 -33.51 -8.38
C GLU A 46 19.59 -34.17 -7.90
N GLY A 47 18.68 -33.40 -7.28
CA GLY A 47 17.33 -33.85 -6.98
C GLY A 47 16.50 -33.84 -8.26
N SER A 48 16.15 -35.03 -8.76
CA SER A 48 15.20 -35.18 -9.86
C SER A 48 13.96 -34.33 -9.57
N SER A 49 13.67 -33.36 -10.44
CA SER A 49 12.38 -32.68 -10.45
C SER A 49 11.31 -33.78 -10.44
N PRO A 50 10.34 -33.79 -9.51
CA PRO A 50 9.27 -34.76 -9.58
C PRO A 50 8.68 -34.65 -11.00
N HIS A 51 8.74 -35.72 -11.80
CA HIS A 51 8.16 -35.76 -13.15
C HIS A 51 6.61 -35.75 -13.10
N GLN A 52 6.04 -35.06 -12.13
CA GLN A 52 4.62 -34.83 -12.00
C GLN A 52 4.20 -33.76 -13.02
N PRO A 53 2.99 -33.83 -13.57
CA PRO A 53 2.44 -32.74 -14.35
C PRO A 53 2.31 -31.48 -13.49
N LEU A 54 2.26 -30.32 -14.15
CA LEU A 54 1.87 -29.08 -13.48
C LEU A 54 0.38 -29.17 -13.13
N ASP A 55 0.02 -28.75 -11.93
CA ASP A 55 -1.38 -28.64 -11.50
C ASP A 55 -2.03 -27.37 -12.07
N THR A 56 -1.23 -26.30 -12.24
CA THR A 56 -1.70 -24.98 -12.66
C THR A 56 -0.53 -24.17 -13.23
N ASP A 57 -0.79 -23.06 -13.93
CA ASP A 57 0.29 -22.16 -14.37
C ASP A 57 0.77 -21.30 -13.19
N VAL A 58 -0.17 -20.75 -12.43
CA VAL A 58 0.10 -19.81 -11.33
C VAL A 58 -0.59 -20.23 -10.05
N VAL A 59 0.17 -20.29 -8.95
CA VAL A 59 -0.40 -20.33 -7.59
C VAL A 59 -0.32 -18.93 -7.00
N ILE A 60 -1.42 -18.42 -6.44
CA ILE A 60 -1.44 -17.17 -5.67
C ILE A 60 -1.71 -17.50 -4.21
N CYS A 61 -0.78 -17.14 -3.32
CA CYS A 61 -0.98 -17.28 -1.87
C CYS A 61 -1.43 -15.94 -1.29
N GLY A 62 -2.61 -15.92 -0.66
CA GLY A 62 -3.29 -14.71 -0.17
C GLY A 62 -4.37 -14.24 -1.15
N GLY A 63 -5.63 -14.41 -0.77
CA GLY A 63 -6.76 -14.20 -1.67
C GLY A 63 -7.31 -12.76 -1.65
N THR A 64 -7.14 -12.01 -0.56
CA THR A 64 -7.85 -10.72 -0.35
C THR A 64 -7.62 -9.73 -1.50
N LEU A 65 -6.37 -9.34 -1.78
CA LEU A 65 -6.03 -8.57 -2.97
C LEU A 65 -5.63 -9.48 -4.15
N GLY A 66 -5.16 -10.70 -3.85
CA GLY A 66 -4.74 -11.66 -4.87
C GLY A 66 -5.84 -12.09 -5.82
N ILE A 67 -7.12 -12.05 -5.42
CA ILE A 67 -8.25 -12.42 -6.28
C ILE A 67 -8.40 -11.49 -7.49
N MET A 68 -7.99 -10.22 -7.38
CA MET A 68 -7.97 -9.29 -8.52
C MET A 68 -7.01 -9.76 -9.61
N MET A 69 -5.78 -10.12 -9.20
CA MET A 69 -4.77 -10.67 -10.10
C MET A 69 -5.19 -12.05 -10.62
N ALA A 70 -5.74 -12.92 -9.76
CA ALA A 70 -6.20 -14.23 -10.16
C ALA A 70 -7.27 -14.15 -11.24
N CYS A 71 -8.29 -13.32 -11.05
CA CYS A 71 -9.36 -13.11 -12.00
C CYS A 71 -8.80 -12.54 -13.32
N ALA A 72 -7.92 -11.55 -13.26
CA ALA A 72 -7.33 -10.93 -14.44
C ALA A 72 -6.51 -11.93 -15.27
N LEU A 73 -5.68 -12.76 -14.64
CA LEU A 73 -4.89 -13.79 -15.33
C LEU A 73 -5.78 -14.93 -15.85
N GLN A 74 -6.76 -15.37 -15.07
CA GLN A 74 -7.68 -16.45 -15.47
C GLN A 74 -8.49 -16.08 -16.71
N LEU A 75 -8.97 -14.83 -16.82
CA LEU A 75 -9.69 -14.35 -18.01
C LEU A 75 -8.81 -14.29 -19.27
N ARG A 76 -7.49 -14.35 -19.12
CA ARG A 76 -6.52 -14.42 -20.22
C ARG A 76 -6.11 -15.85 -20.57
N GLY A 77 -6.78 -16.85 -19.97
CA GLY A 77 -6.54 -18.27 -20.25
C GLY A 77 -5.38 -18.88 -19.47
N ILE A 78 -4.78 -18.15 -18.52
CA ILE A 78 -3.76 -18.68 -17.61
C ILE A 78 -4.47 -19.48 -16.53
N GLN A 79 -4.06 -20.72 -16.28
CA GLN A 79 -4.64 -21.53 -15.22
C GLN A 79 -4.16 -21.01 -13.86
N VAL A 80 -5.07 -20.56 -12.99
CA VAL A 80 -4.71 -20.02 -11.67
C VAL A 80 -5.37 -20.80 -10.53
N THR A 81 -4.59 -21.08 -9.49
CA THR A 81 -5.06 -21.57 -8.19
C THR A 81 -4.80 -20.53 -7.11
N VAL A 82 -5.86 -20.05 -6.45
CA VAL A 82 -5.77 -19.15 -5.29
C VAL A 82 -5.81 -19.96 -4.00
N VAL A 83 -4.89 -19.68 -3.09
CA VAL A 83 -4.76 -20.30 -1.78
C VAL A 83 -5.00 -19.26 -0.71
N GLU A 84 -5.99 -19.48 0.15
CA GLU A 84 -6.34 -18.57 1.25
C GLU A 84 -6.38 -19.35 2.57
N ARG A 85 -5.72 -18.81 3.60
CA ARG A 85 -5.69 -19.40 4.96
C ARG A 85 -7.07 -19.38 5.60
N GLY A 86 -7.85 -18.33 5.35
CA GLY A 86 -9.21 -18.18 5.84
C GLY A 86 -10.27 -18.50 4.79
N ILE A 87 -11.47 -17.95 5.00
CA ILE A 87 -12.47 -17.82 3.95
C ILE A 87 -12.13 -16.52 3.21
N LEU A 88 -12.09 -16.57 1.88
CA LEU A 88 -11.89 -15.38 1.06
C LEU A 88 -13.16 -14.53 1.13
N ARG A 89 -13.08 -13.43 1.88
CA ARG A 89 -14.16 -12.48 2.05
C ARG A 89 -13.61 -11.09 2.34
N GLY A 90 -14.24 -10.07 1.77
CA GLY A 90 -13.97 -8.68 2.11
C GLY A 90 -14.28 -8.37 3.57
N ARG A 91 -13.61 -7.35 4.11
CA ARG A 91 -13.99 -6.79 5.40
C ARG A 91 -15.20 -5.86 5.20
N ILE A 92 -16.00 -5.71 6.25
CA ILE A 92 -17.16 -4.80 6.24
C ILE A 92 -16.71 -3.33 6.24
N GLN A 93 -15.45 -3.07 6.59
CA GLN A 93 -14.87 -1.73 6.53
C GLN A 93 -14.60 -1.33 5.07
N GLU A 94 -15.11 -0.17 4.66
CA GLU A 94 -14.92 0.39 3.33
C GLU A 94 -13.44 0.71 3.05
N TRP A 95 -13.08 0.67 1.76
CA TRP A 95 -11.78 1.14 1.27
C TRP A 95 -11.95 2.44 0.48
N ASN A 96 -11.21 3.47 0.85
CA ASN A 96 -11.21 4.76 0.18
C ASN A 96 -10.29 4.75 -1.05
N ILE A 97 -10.78 5.24 -2.18
CA ILE A 97 -10.04 5.34 -3.45
C ILE A 97 -10.66 6.46 -4.31
N SER A 98 -9.91 6.99 -5.29
CA SER A 98 -10.48 7.94 -6.26
C SER A 98 -11.26 7.20 -7.35
N ARG A 99 -12.41 7.75 -7.78
CA ARG A 99 -13.30 7.10 -8.77
C ARG A 99 -12.59 6.64 -10.04
N ARG A 100 -11.66 7.46 -10.54
CA ARG A 100 -10.90 7.18 -11.76
C ARG A 100 -10.10 5.87 -11.69
N GLU A 101 -9.48 5.58 -10.55
CA GLU A 101 -8.58 4.43 -10.40
C GLU A 101 -9.32 3.10 -10.57
N LEU A 102 -10.61 3.07 -10.23
CA LEU A 102 -11.45 1.88 -10.33
C LEU A 102 -11.76 1.48 -11.78
N GLY A 103 -11.59 2.38 -12.75
CA GLY A 103 -11.89 2.12 -14.16
C GLY A 103 -11.13 0.92 -14.72
N VAL A 104 -9.95 0.60 -14.17
CA VAL A 104 -9.16 -0.57 -14.56
C VAL A 104 -9.88 -1.90 -14.33
N LEU A 105 -10.77 -1.99 -13.34
CA LEU A 105 -11.53 -3.21 -13.06
C LEU A 105 -12.51 -3.53 -14.19
N VAL A 106 -13.09 -2.48 -14.79
CA VAL A 106 -13.97 -2.59 -15.96
C VAL A 106 -13.15 -2.79 -17.23
N GLU A 107 -12.06 -2.05 -17.39
CA GLU A 107 -11.16 -2.17 -18.55
C GLU A 107 -10.63 -3.60 -18.74
N LEU A 108 -10.27 -4.27 -17.64
CA LEU A 108 -9.82 -5.66 -17.64
C LEU A 108 -10.96 -6.68 -17.65
N GLY A 109 -12.22 -6.24 -17.68
CA GLY A 109 -13.40 -7.11 -17.70
C GLY A 109 -13.61 -7.91 -16.41
N LEU A 110 -13.07 -7.44 -15.28
CA LEU A 110 -13.22 -8.06 -13.96
C LEU A 110 -14.59 -7.76 -13.37
N LEU A 111 -15.09 -6.55 -13.61
CA LEU A 111 -16.44 -6.10 -13.28
C LEU A 111 -17.12 -5.50 -14.51
N THR A 112 -18.45 -5.56 -14.51
CA THR A 112 -19.27 -4.70 -15.37
C THR A 112 -19.35 -3.27 -14.80
N PRO A 113 -19.69 -2.26 -15.61
CA PRO A 113 -19.96 -0.91 -15.09
C PRO A 113 -21.00 -0.91 -13.97
N GLU A 114 -22.06 -1.71 -14.10
CA GLU A 114 -23.14 -1.80 -13.12
C GLU A 114 -22.65 -2.41 -11.79
N GLN A 115 -21.83 -3.47 -11.86
CA GLN A 115 -21.21 -4.04 -10.66
C GLN A 115 -20.23 -3.07 -10.01
N LEU A 116 -19.52 -2.25 -10.79
CA LEU A 116 -18.65 -1.24 -10.21
C LEU A 116 -19.45 -0.21 -9.42
N GLU A 117 -20.56 0.30 -9.97
CA GLU A 117 -21.42 1.23 -9.23
C GLU A 117 -22.06 0.57 -7.99
N GLU A 118 -22.43 -0.71 -8.06
CA GLU A 118 -22.95 -1.45 -6.89
C GLU A 118 -21.88 -1.66 -5.80
N ALA A 119 -20.61 -1.75 -6.18
CA ALA A 119 -19.49 -1.84 -5.24
C ALA A 119 -19.21 -0.53 -4.49
N ILE A 120 -19.71 0.61 -4.97
CA ILE A 120 -19.54 1.92 -4.33
C ILE A 120 -20.58 2.05 -3.21
N ALA A 121 -20.12 2.00 -1.96
CA ALA A 121 -20.96 2.16 -0.79
C ALA A 121 -21.21 3.64 -0.45
N THR A 122 -20.18 4.46 -0.60
CA THR A 122 -20.25 5.89 -0.31
C THR A 122 -19.48 6.71 -1.33
N GLU A 123 -19.96 7.94 -1.56
CA GLU A 123 -19.31 8.97 -2.33
C GLU A 123 -19.54 10.29 -1.60
N TYR A 124 -18.49 11.07 -1.42
CA TYR A 124 -18.56 12.36 -0.73
C TYR A 124 -17.71 13.40 -1.43
N ASN A 125 -18.02 14.67 -1.21
CA ASN A 125 -17.20 15.81 -1.62
C ASN A 125 -17.69 17.05 -0.84
N PRO A 126 -16.79 18.00 -0.51
CA PRO A 126 -15.34 17.96 -0.68
C PRO A 126 -14.63 17.20 0.45
N ALA A 127 -13.34 16.98 0.28
CA ALA A 127 -12.43 16.48 1.31
C ALA A 127 -11.45 17.58 1.74
N ARG A 128 -10.98 17.52 3.00
CA ARG A 128 -10.21 18.59 3.63
C ARG A 128 -8.80 18.17 4.01
N VAL A 129 -7.85 19.07 3.81
CA VAL A 129 -6.52 19.05 4.40
C VAL A 129 -6.38 20.26 5.32
N SER A 130 -5.94 20.05 6.57
CA SER A 130 -5.93 21.11 7.57
C SER A 130 -4.82 20.93 8.61
N PHE A 131 -4.10 22.02 8.89
CA PHE A 131 -3.04 22.08 9.89
C PHE A 131 -3.13 23.41 10.65
N PRO A 132 -2.76 23.45 11.94
CA PRO A 132 -2.80 24.69 12.71
C PRO A 132 -1.92 25.77 12.08
N GLY A 133 -2.43 27.00 12.05
CA GLY A 133 -1.70 28.15 11.50
C GLY A 133 -1.82 28.34 9.98
N GLY A 134 -2.50 27.42 9.27
CA GLY A 134 -2.89 27.58 7.87
C GLY A 134 -4.40 27.64 7.68
N ASP A 135 -4.81 27.94 6.45
CA ASP A 135 -6.20 27.84 6.01
C ASP A 135 -6.55 26.39 5.66
N ASP A 136 -7.84 26.04 5.75
CA ASP A 136 -8.35 24.75 5.32
C ASP A 136 -8.32 24.66 3.79
N ILE A 137 -7.69 23.60 3.27
CA ILE A 137 -7.60 23.31 1.84
C ILE A 137 -8.65 22.27 1.47
N TRP A 138 -9.47 22.59 0.46
CA TRP A 138 -10.58 21.75 0.03
C TRP A 138 -10.32 21.18 -1.36
N VAL A 139 -10.41 19.85 -1.47
CA VAL A 139 -10.21 19.12 -2.72
C VAL A 139 -11.43 18.27 -3.04
N ASN A 140 -11.63 17.98 -4.33
CA ASN A 140 -12.69 17.11 -4.80
C ASN A 140 -12.10 15.89 -5.49
N ASP A 141 -12.82 14.78 -5.41
CA ASP A 141 -12.55 13.55 -6.18
C ASP A 141 -11.23 12.84 -5.81
N ILE A 142 -10.74 13.08 -4.59
CA ILE A 142 -9.53 12.46 -4.02
C ILE A 142 -9.93 11.51 -2.89
N LEU A 143 -9.67 10.20 -3.07
CA LEU A 143 -10.02 9.14 -2.10
C LEU A 143 -11.49 9.17 -1.64
N ASN A 144 -12.35 9.77 -2.47
CA ASN A 144 -13.69 10.20 -2.09
C ASN A 144 -14.76 9.12 -2.24
N ILE A 145 -14.37 7.95 -2.78
CA ILE A 145 -15.23 6.79 -2.97
C ILE A 145 -14.90 5.76 -1.89
N GLY A 146 -15.90 5.40 -1.08
CA GLY A 146 -15.84 4.23 -0.20
C GLY A 146 -16.36 3.00 -0.92
N ILE A 147 -15.47 2.05 -1.20
CA ILE A 147 -15.79 0.77 -1.82
C ILE A 147 -16.19 -0.25 -0.75
N ASP A 148 -17.25 -1.02 -0.99
CA ASP A 148 -17.64 -2.21 -0.22
C ASP A 148 -16.76 -3.41 -0.61
N PRO A 149 -15.80 -3.83 0.23
CA PRO A 149 -14.94 -4.95 -0.09
C PRO A 149 -15.69 -6.27 -0.07
N VAL A 150 -16.79 -6.39 0.68
CA VAL A 150 -17.60 -7.62 0.73
C VAL A 150 -18.17 -7.89 -0.65
N PHE A 151 -18.83 -6.89 -1.23
CA PHE A 151 -19.41 -7.00 -2.57
C PHE A 151 -18.33 -7.12 -3.66
N LEU A 152 -17.30 -6.27 -3.61
CA LEU A 152 -16.22 -6.26 -4.61
C LEU A 152 -15.52 -7.62 -4.68
N LEU A 153 -15.04 -8.13 -3.54
CA LEU A 153 -14.28 -9.38 -3.54
C LEU A 153 -15.15 -10.60 -3.87
N GLU A 154 -16.43 -10.60 -3.47
CA GLU A 154 -17.35 -11.67 -3.85
C GLU A 154 -17.62 -11.66 -5.36
N SER A 155 -17.83 -10.48 -5.97
CA SER A 155 -18.02 -10.34 -7.42
C SER A 155 -16.81 -10.85 -8.20
N LEU A 156 -15.60 -10.46 -7.79
CA LEU A 156 -14.36 -10.93 -8.38
C LEU A 156 -14.16 -12.44 -8.18
N LYS A 157 -14.47 -12.96 -6.99
CA LYS A 157 -14.41 -14.40 -6.69
C LYS A 157 -15.34 -15.20 -7.59
N GLN A 158 -16.60 -14.77 -7.75
CA GLN A 158 -17.55 -15.46 -8.62
C GLN A 158 -17.14 -15.39 -10.08
N ARG A 159 -16.64 -14.23 -10.55
CA ARG A 159 -16.10 -14.09 -11.91
C ARG A 159 -14.93 -15.03 -12.16
N PHE A 160 -14.01 -15.13 -11.22
CA PHE A 160 -12.85 -16.03 -11.27
C PHE A 160 -13.26 -17.50 -11.33
N LEU A 161 -14.17 -17.94 -10.45
CA LEU A 161 -14.68 -19.31 -10.43
C LEU A 161 -15.45 -19.67 -11.70
N ALA A 162 -16.29 -18.75 -12.19
CA ALA A 162 -17.03 -18.93 -13.45
C ALA A 162 -16.11 -19.04 -14.68
N ALA A 163 -14.93 -18.43 -14.63
CA ALA A 163 -13.88 -18.55 -15.64
C ALA A 163 -13.01 -19.83 -15.48
N GLY A 164 -13.36 -20.73 -14.56
CA GLY A 164 -12.66 -22.00 -14.33
C GLY A 164 -11.48 -21.93 -13.36
N GLY A 165 -11.32 -20.81 -12.65
CA GLY A 165 -10.29 -20.65 -11.63
C GLY A 165 -10.50 -21.57 -10.43
N THR A 166 -9.41 -22.00 -9.78
CA THR A 166 -9.47 -22.85 -8.58
C THR A 166 -9.23 -22.03 -7.32
N LEU A 167 -10.09 -22.18 -6.30
CA LEU A 167 -9.94 -21.53 -5.00
C LEU A 167 -9.85 -22.58 -3.88
N LEU A 168 -8.78 -22.51 -3.10
CA LEU A 168 -8.56 -23.33 -1.90
C LEU A 168 -8.64 -22.44 -0.66
N GLU A 169 -9.83 -22.37 -0.07
CA GLU A 169 -10.05 -21.70 1.22
C GLU A 169 -9.61 -22.59 2.39
N GLN A 170 -9.41 -21.99 3.56
CA GLN A 170 -8.99 -22.66 4.79
C GLN A 170 -7.70 -23.48 4.63
N THR A 171 -6.86 -23.09 3.68
CA THR A 171 -5.68 -23.83 3.24
C THR A 171 -4.46 -22.92 3.43
N PRO A 172 -3.71 -23.04 4.54
CA PRO A 172 -2.56 -22.18 4.78
C PRO A 172 -1.37 -22.55 3.91
N PHE A 173 -0.66 -21.54 3.40
CA PHE A 173 0.69 -21.70 2.86
C PHE A 173 1.65 -22.18 3.96
N GLN A 174 2.49 -23.16 3.64
CA GLN A 174 3.48 -23.72 4.57
C GLN A 174 4.92 -23.59 4.07
N GLY A 175 5.13 -23.61 2.74
CA GLY A 175 6.45 -23.48 2.15
C GLY A 175 6.44 -23.66 0.63
N ALA A 176 7.54 -23.34 -0.01
CA ALA A 176 7.75 -23.53 -1.44
C ALA A 176 9.15 -24.08 -1.72
N THR A 177 9.26 -24.94 -2.71
CA THR A 177 10.53 -25.44 -3.22
C THR A 177 10.67 -25.08 -4.69
N ILE A 178 11.73 -24.34 -5.03
CA ILE A 178 12.03 -23.89 -6.39
C ILE A 178 12.85 -24.96 -7.10
N TYR A 179 12.38 -25.33 -8.30
CA TYR A 179 13.08 -26.16 -9.27
C TYR A 179 13.35 -25.32 -10.54
N PRO A 180 14.23 -25.78 -11.45
CA PRO A 180 14.52 -25.04 -12.68
C PRO A 180 13.27 -24.77 -13.55
N ASP A 181 12.33 -25.71 -13.59
CA ASP A 181 11.16 -25.70 -14.48
C ASP A 181 9.83 -25.39 -13.77
N ARG A 182 9.82 -25.32 -12.42
CA ARG A 182 8.60 -25.18 -11.63
C ARG A 182 8.84 -24.67 -10.21
N VAL A 183 7.76 -24.33 -9.52
CA VAL A 183 7.70 -24.15 -8.07
C VAL A 183 6.71 -25.16 -7.50
N MET A 184 7.14 -25.91 -6.48
CA MET A 184 6.28 -26.79 -5.71
C MET A 184 5.87 -26.09 -4.42
N VAL A 185 4.58 -25.80 -4.26
CA VAL A 185 4.01 -25.07 -3.13
C VAL A 185 3.34 -26.05 -2.17
N LYS A 186 3.81 -26.11 -0.92
CA LYS A 186 3.17 -26.88 0.15
C LYS A 186 2.06 -26.05 0.80
N VAL A 187 0.83 -26.56 0.73
CA VAL A 187 -0.36 -25.90 1.26
C VAL A 187 -1.23 -26.91 2.01
N GLY A 188 -1.60 -26.62 3.26
CA GLY A 188 -2.27 -27.61 4.12
C GLY A 188 -1.57 -28.98 4.08
N ASP A 189 -2.30 -30.02 3.66
CA ASP A 189 -1.80 -31.40 3.55
C ASP A 189 -1.45 -31.82 2.10
N ARG A 190 -1.32 -30.87 1.17
CA ARG A 190 -1.06 -31.15 -0.24
C ARG A 190 0.09 -30.31 -0.82
N TYR A 191 0.54 -30.70 -2.01
CA TYR A 191 1.52 -29.99 -2.81
C TYR A 191 0.89 -29.57 -4.13
N LEU A 192 1.21 -28.37 -4.59
CA LEU A 192 0.80 -27.83 -5.89
C LEU A 192 2.05 -27.54 -6.71
N ASN A 193 2.14 -28.09 -7.92
CA ASN A 193 3.18 -27.79 -8.89
C ASN A 193 2.69 -26.70 -9.84
N ALA A 194 3.43 -25.60 -9.92
CA ALA A 194 3.10 -24.47 -10.80
C ALA A 194 4.35 -23.90 -11.49
N ARG A 195 4.15 -23.05 -12.48
CA ARG A 195 5.24 -22.36 -13.18
C ARG A 195 5.72 -21.14 -12.41
N LEU A 196 4.78 -20.45 -11.75
CA LEU A 196 4.99 -19.21 -11.01
C LEU A 196 4.17 -19.21 -9.71
N LEU A 197 4.77 -18.68 -8.64
CA LEU A 197 4.12 -18.40 -7.36
C LEU A 197 4.00 -16.88 -7.16
N LEU A 198 2.78 -16.39 -6.96
CA LEU A 198 2.54 -15.00 -6.57
C LEU A 198 2.33 -14.92 -5.06
N ASP A 199 3.17 -14.12 -4.41
CA ASP A 199 3.06 -13.82 -2.98
C ASP A 199 2.18 -12.59 -2.77
N ALA A 200 0.96 -12.82 -2.26
CA ALA A 200 -0.06 -11.81 -1.97
C ALA A 200 -0.55 -11.90 -0.51
N MET A 201 0.30 -12.41 0.39
CA MET A 201 -0.07 -12.69 1.80
C MET A 201 -0.01 -11.46 2.73
N GLY A 202 0.31 -10.28 2.19
CA GLY A 202 0.39 -9.04 2.94
C GLY A 202 1.80 -8.70 3.46
N HIS A 203 1.89 -7.66 4.29
CA HIS A 203 3.16 -7.18 4.88
C HIS A 203 3.89 -8.22 5.72
N PHE A 204 3.16 -9.18 6.29
CA PHE A 204 3.72 -10.26 7.10
C PHE A 204 3.89 -11.56 6.31
N SER A 205 3.98 -11.47 4.97
CA SER A 205 4.33 -12.63 4.15
C SER A 205 5.61 -13.29 4.68
N PRO A 206 5.58 -14.61 4.95
CA PRO A 206 6.77 -15.33 5.39
C PRO A 206 7.87 -15.37 4.32
N MET A 207 7.52 -15.31 3.02
CA MET A 207 8.52 -15.25 1.93
C MET A 207 9.23 -13.89 1.94
N SER A 208 8.45 -12.82 2.12
CA SER A 208 8.98 -11.46 2.21
C SER A 208 9.85 -11.29 3.46
N GLN A 209 9.44 -11.86 4.61
CA GLN A 209 10.24 -11.87 5.83
C GLN A 209 11.55 -12.65 5.68
N GLN A 210 11.51 -13.82 5.02
CA GLN A 210 12.71 -14.59 4.71
C GLN A 210 13.67 -13.80 3.83
N ALA A 211 13.17 -13.17 2.75
CA ALA A 211 13.99 -12.36 1.86
C ALA A 211 14.61 -11.12 2.54
N ARG A 212 13.93 -10.56 3.54
CA ARG A 212 14.44 -9.44 4.34
C ARG A 212 15.36 -9.89 5.48
N ALA A 213 15.50 -11.18 5.75
CA ALA A 213 16.37 -11.75 6.78
C ALA A 213 16.23 -11.08 8.17
N GLY A 214 15.00 -10.71 8.54
CA GLY A 214 14.72 -10.06 9.84
C GLY A 214 15.11 -8.58 9.91
N ALA A 215 15.42 -7.93 8.78
CA ALA A 215 15.63 -6.49 8.73
C ALA A 215 14.43 -5.74 9.32
N LYS A 216 14.71 -4.76 10.18
CA LYS A 216 13.68 -3.85 10.68
C LYS A 216 13.24 -2.89 9.58
N PRO A 217 11.96 -2.47 9.57
CA PRO A 217 11.50 -1.43 8.68
C PRO A 217 12.14 -0.10 9.03
N ASP A 218 12.35 0.72 8.00
CA ASP A 218 12.91 2.07 8.12
C ASP A 218 11.89 3.04 8.75
N ALA A 219 10.60 2.75 8.57
CA ALA A 219 9.49 3.46 9.19
C ALA A 219 8.26 2.57 9.36
N VAL A 220 7.35 2.98 10.22
CA VAL A 220 6.09 2.30 10.50
C VAL A 220 4.99 3.34 10.62
N CYS A 221 3.87 3.13 9.94
CA CYS A 221 2.64 3.84 10.27
C CYS A 221 1.82 3.02 11.25
N LEU A 222 1.44 3.64 12.37
CA LEU A 222 0.42 3.09 13.26
C LEU A 222 -0.90 3.75 12.91
N VAL A 223 -1.97 2.96 12.86
CA VAL A 223 -3.33 3.46 12.66
C VAL A 223 -4.27 2.79 13.66
N VAL A 224 -5.18 3.60 14.21
CA VAL A 224 -6.31 3.16 15.02
C VAL A 224 -7.54 3.96 14.62
N GLY A 225 -8.73 3.44 14.85
CA GLY A 225 -9.95 4.19 14.64
C GLY A 225 -11.21 3.36 14.75
N SER A 226 -12.30 3.94 14.29
CA SER A 226 -13.61 3.29 14.36
C SER A 226 -14.57 3.78 13.29
N VAL A 227 -15.64 3.01 13.10
CA VAL A 227 -16.89 3.49 12.51
C VAL A 227 -17.89 3.63 13.63
N ALA A 228 -18.52 4.78 13.74
CA ALA A 228 -19.57 5.01 14.72
C ALA A 228 -20.75 5.80 14.13
N GLN A 229 -21.92 5.56 14.71
CA GLN A 229 -23.14 6.34 14.48
C GLN A 229 -23.29 7.39 15.57
N GLY A 230 -24.19 8.37 15.35
CA GLY A 230 -24.49 9.43 16.31
C GLY A 230 -23.77 10.76 16.05
N TYR A 231 -22.88 10.81 15.05
CA TYR A 231 -22.31 12.07 14.56
C TYR A 231 -23.41 12.99 13.99
N PRO A 232 -23.26 14.33 14.13
CA PRO A 232 -24.04 15.28 13.35
C PRO A 232 -23.84 15.02 11.86
N LYS A 233 -24.84 15.36 11.05
CA LYS A 233 -24.72 15.23 9.60
C LYS A 233 -23.51 16.05 9.11
N ASN A 234 -22.56 15.38 8.48
CA ASN A 234 -21.39 15.96 7.85
C ASN A 234 -21.08 15.20 6.56
N ASP A 235 -21.28 15.87 5.43
CA ASP A 235 -21.10 15.30 4.09
C ASP A 235 -19.66 15.49 3.57
N THR A 236 -18.76 16.12 4.37
CA THR A 236 -17.35 16.31 4.01
C THR A 236 -16.43 15.26 4.63
N GLY A 237 -15.27 15.08 4.00
CA GLY A 237 -14.18 14.25 4.53
C GLY A 237 -12.98 15.07 5.02
N ASP A 238 -12.15 14.46 5.85
CA ASP A 238 -10.81 14.91 6.22
C ASP A 238 -9.81 13.89 5.65
N LEU A 239 -8.97 14.30 4.70
CA LEU A 239 -7.93 13.45 4.10
C LEU A 239 -6.64 13.48 4.90
N PHE A 240 -6.25 14.66 5.38
CA PHE A 240 -5.01 14.79 6.12
C PHE A 240 -5.09 15.99 7.05
N VAL A 241 -5.49 15.70 8.29
CA VAL A 241 -5.70 16.73 9.31
C VAL A 241 -4.78 16.49 10.50
N SER A 242 -4.26 17.56 11.06
CA SER A 242 -3.66 17.56 12.39
C SER A 242 -4.16 18.78 13.15
N PHE A 243 -4.40 18.65 14.44
CA PHE A 243 -4.79 19.77 15.30
C PHE A 243 -4.04 19.80 16.63
N THR A 244 -3.20 18.79 16.89
CA THR A 244 -2.41 18.68 18.12
C THR A 244 -0.98 19.10 17.87
N LEU A 245 -0.32 19.64 18.89
CA LEU A 245 1.14 19.74 18.91
C LEU A 245 1.76 18.34 18.94
N PRO A 246 3.03 18.19 18.58
CA PRO A 246 3.73 16.92 18.76
C PRO A 246 3.62 16.40 20.20
N ILE A 247 3.19 15.15 20.34
CA ILE A 247 3.02 14.45 21.62
C ILE A 247 3.56 13.03 21.49
N ASN A 248 4.04 12.45 22.60
CA ASN A 248 4.57 11.08 22.64
C ASN A 248 5.67 10.82 21.59
N HIS A 249 6.53 11.82 21.34
CA HIS A 249 7.60 11.78 20.33
C HIS A 249 7.12 11.51 18.89
N CYS A 250 5.94 12.01 18.53
CA CYS A 250 5.42 11.93 17.17
C CYS A 250 4.36 13.01 16.90
N GLN A 251 3.94 13.12 15.64
CA GLN A 251 2.79 13.93 15.25
C GLN A 251 1.58 13.03 15.01
N TYR A 252 0.43 13.43 15.55
CA TYR A 252 -0.84 12.75 15.33
C TYR A 252 -1.58 13.36 14.15
N PHE A 253 -2.03 12.51 13.25
CA PHE A 253 -2.78 12.85 12.06
C PHE A 253 -4.12 12.13 12.05
N TRP A 254 -5.09 12.73 11.41
CA TRP A 254 -6.48 12.31 11.41
C TRP A 254 -7.04 12.25 10.00
N GLU A 255 -7.89 11.26 9.82
CA GLU A 255 -8.74 11.07 8.66
C GLU A 255 -10.18 10.87 9.14
N ALA A 256 -11.14 11.35 8.35
CA ALA A 256 -12.54 11.11 8.64
C ALA A 256 -13.38 11.12 7.37
N PHE A 257 -14.22 10.11 7.20
CA PHE A 257 -14.99 9.91 5.97
C PHE A 257 -16.44 9.54 6.30
N PRO A 258 -17.42 10.05 5.54
CA PRO A 258 -18.75 9.44 5.50
C PRO A 258 -18.64 7.94 5.22
N ALA A 259 -19.46 7.15 5.90
CA ALA A 259 -19.49 5.69 5.76
C ALA A 259 -20.94 5.20 5.78
N LYS A 260 -21.21 4.04 5.18
CA LYS A 260 -22.55 3.45 5.11
C LYS A 260 -23.24 3.34 6.47
N ASP A 261 -22.48 2.98 7.50
CA ASP A 261 -22.97 2.82 8.87
C ASP A 261 -22.53 3.96 9.81
N GLY A 262 -22.40 5.19 9.30
CA GLY A 262 -22.13 6.38 10.10
C GLY A 262 -20.93 7.18 9.58
N ARG A 263 -19.92 7.37 10.42
CA ARG A 263 -18.68 8.06 10.04
C ARG A 263 -17.48 7.24 10.47
N THR A 264 -16.56 7.07 9.54
CA THR A 264 -15.24 6.51 9.79
C THR A 264 -14.33 7.62 10.31
N THR A 265 -13.59 7.36 11.37
CA THR A 265 -12.52 8.25 11.85
C THR A 265 -11.28 7.45 12.20
N TYR A 266 -10.13 7.90 11.73
CA TYR A 266 -8.83 7.29 12.00
C TYR A 266 -7.89 8.31 12.65
N LEU A 267 -7.09 7.81 13.58
CA LEU A 267 -5.89 8.47 14.07
C LEU A 267 -4.69 7.63 13.62
N PHE A 268 -3.71 8.29 13.00
CA PHE A 268 -2.49 7.65 12.54
C PHE A 268 -1.24 8.49 12.80
N THR A 269 -0.08 7.85 12.74
CA THR A 269 1.21 8.50 12.96
C THR A 269 2.37 7.73 12.33
N TYR A 270 3.45 8.43 12.01
CA TYR A 270 4.67 7.89 11.43
C TYR A 270 5.77 7.76 12.49
N LEU A 271 6.27 6.54 12.68
CA LEU A 271 7.27 6.19 13.68
C LEU A 271 8.44 5.40 13.06
N ASP A 272 9.51 5.25 13.83
CA ASP A 272 10.48 4.17 13.62
C ASP A 272 10.07 2.92 14.43
N ALA A 273 10.77 1.80 14.22
CA ALA A 273 10.58 0.57 15.00
C ALA A 273 11.44 0.54 16.29
N HIS A 274 11.59 1.67 16.98
CA HIS A 274 12.36 1.74 18.23
C HIS A 274 11.65 0.98 19.38
N PRO A 275 12.36 0.22 20.23
CA PRO A 275 11.78 -0.52 21.36
C PRO A 275 10.90 0.30 22.30
N ASP A 276 11.22 1.57 22.52
CA ASP A 276 10.49 2.44 23.46
C ASP A 276 9.23 3.09 22.89
N ARG A 277 8.88 2.84 21.62
CA ARG A 277 7.61 3.32 21.05
C ARG A 277 6.42 2.69 21.77
N PHE A 278 5.33 3.44 21.87
CA PHE A 278 4.12 3.01 22.56
C PHE A 278 3.40 1.84 21.85
N SER A 279 2.48 1.20 22.57
CA SER A 279 1.62 0.13 22.07
C SER A 279 0.45 0.65 21.22
N LEU A 280 -0.12 -0.22 20.39
CA LEU A 280 -1.39 0.04 19.71
C LEU A 280 -2.54 0.21 20.71
N GLU A 281 -2.54 -0.50 21.83
CA GLU A 281 -3.56 -0.33 22.88
C GLU A 281 -3.49 1.07 23.51
N PHE A 282 -2.28 1.58 23.78
CA PHE A 282 -2.09 2.97 24.20
C PHE A 282 -2.57 3.95 23.12
N PHE A 283 -2.23 3.70 21.85
CA PHE A 283 -2.60 4.59 20.77
C PHE A 283 -4.11 4.63 20.53
N TYR A 284 -4.81 3.51 20.72
CA TYR A 284 -6.28 3.46 20.68
C TYR A 284 -6.92 4.27 21.81
N GLU A 285 -6.31 4.27 23.01
CA GLU A 285 -6.74 5.14 24.12
C GLU A 285 -6.58 6.63 23.77
N GLU A 286 -5.47 7.00 23.11
CA GLU A 286 -5.26 8.37 22.63
C GLU A 286 -6.29 8.78 21.57
N TYR A 287 -6.65 7.87 20.67
CA TYR A 287 -7.74 8.08 19.72
C TYR A 287 -9.06 8.40 20.43
N LEU A 288 -9.47 7.60 21.40
CA LEU A 288 -10.69 7.83 22.16
C LEU A 288 -10.63 9.11 23.02
N ARG A 289 -9.44 9.47 23.52
CA ARG A 289 -9.22 10.70 24.30
C ARG A 289 -9.43 11.96 23.45
N LEU A 290 -8.93 11.94 22.21
CA LEU A 290 -8.89 13.12 21.32
C LEU A 290 -10.07 13.20 20.36
N LEU A 291 -10.76 12.08 20.08
CA LEU A 291 -11.92 12.04 19.18
C LEU A 291 -12.99 13.09 19.51
N PRO A 292 -13.31 13.38 20.80
CA PRO A 292 -14.30 14.40 21.14
C PRO A 292 -13.94 15.81 20.72
N GLU A 293 -12.66 16.17 20.83
CA GLU A 293 -12.14 17.47 20.40
C GLU A 293 -12.11 17.52 18.87
N TYR A 294 -11.62 16.46 18.23
CA TYR A 294 -11.49 16.37 16.78
C TYR A 294 -12.83 16.51 16.04
N GLN A 295 -13.86 15.79 16.49
CA GLN A 295 -15.17 15.76 15.83
C GLN A 295 -16.24 16.61 16.54
N ASN A 296 -15.86 17.37 17.57
CA ASN A 296 -16.74 18.20 18.39
C ASN A 296 -17.99 17.44 18.89
N ILE A 297 -17.78 16.26 19.46
CA ILE A 297 -18.84 15.36 19.92
C ILE A 297 -18.43 14.59 21.17
N SER A 298 -19.34 14.37 22.12
CA SER A 298 -19.04 13.54 23.27
C SER A 298 -19.16 12.05 22.95
N LEU A 299 -18.29 11.22 23.53
CA LEU A 299 -18.26 9.77 23.26
C LEU A 299 -19.57 9.06 23.63
N ASP A 300 -20.29 9.52 24.66
CA ASP A 300 -21.58 8.95 25.07
C ASP A 300 -22.69 9.09 24.02
N LYS A 301 -22.51 9.97 23.03
CA LYS A 301 -23.42 10.12 21.89
C LYS A 301 -23.08 9.17 20.73
N LEU A 302 -21.92 8.50 20.78
CA LEU A 302 -21.45 7.64 19.72
C LEU A 302 -21.85 6.18 19.98
N THR A 303 -22.41 5.54 18.96
CA THR A 303 -22.60 4.09 18.94
C THR A 303 -21.57 3.47 18.01
N PHE A 304 -20.50 2.94 18.60
CA PHE A 304 -19.41 2.29 17.87
C PHE A 304 -19.92 1.01 17.19
N GLN A 305 -19.69 0.91 15.89
CA GLN A 305 -20.08 -0.23 15.06
C GLN A 305 -18.89 -1.16 14.83
N ARG A 306 -17.70 -0.58 14.62
CA ARG A 306 -16.48 -1.29 14.22
C ARG A 306 -15.26 -0.57 14.76
N ALA A 307 -14.19 -1.32 15.01
CA ALA A 307 -12.87 -0.80 15.32
C ALA A 307 -11.86 -1.19 14.24
N LEU A 308 -10.90 -0.32 13.98
CA LEU A 308 -9.74 -0.56 13.13
C LEU A 308 -8.48 -0.32 13.94
N PHE A 309 -7.50 -1.20 13.78
CA PHE A 309 -6.17 -1.05 14.34
C PHE A 309 -5.18 -1.86 13.51
N GLY A 310 -4.00 -1.30 13.30
CA GLY A 310 -2.99 -1.92 12.47
C GLY A 310 -1.68 -1.15 12.48
N PHE A 311 -0.66 -1.78 11.92
CA PHE A 311 0.59 -1.10 11.62
C PHE A 311 1.14 -1.56 10.28
N PHE A 312 1.75 -0.62 9.56
CA PHE A 312 2.25 -0.81 8.21
C PHE A 312 3.76 -0.56 8.19
N PRO A 313 4.58 -1.62 8.11
CA PRO A 313 6.02 -1.48 8.00
C PRO A 313 6.43 -1.02 6.60
N CYS A 314 7.31 -0.03 6.54
CA CYS A 314 7.86 0.51 5.30
C CYS A 314 9.37 0.36 5.24
N TYR A 315 9.86 -0.01 4.06
CA TYR A 315 11.27 -0.22 3.80
C TYR A 315 11.68 0.64 2.61
N GLN A 316 12.75 1.42 2.75
CA GLN A 316 13.28 2.30 1.71
C GLN A 316 13.71 1.51 0.47
N ASN A 317 14.24 0.31 0.68
CA ASN A 317 14.55 -0.64 -0.37
C ASN A 317 13.29 -1.43 -0.78
N SER A 318 12.30 -0.73 -1.33
CA SER A 318 11.10 -1.33 -1.93
C SER A 318 10.80 -0.70 -3.31
N PRO A 319 10.13 -1.42 -4.24
CA PRO A 319 9.58 -2.76 -4.11
C PRO A 319 10.61 -3.87 -3.81
N LEU A 320 10.20 -4.90 -3.07
CA LEU A 320 11.05 -6.01 -2.66
C LEU A 320 11.44 -6.87 -3.86
N LYS A 321 12.75 -6.98 -4.10
CA LYS A 321 13.31 -7.91 -5.09
C LYS A 321 13.62 -9.23 -4.40
N LEU A 322 12.74 -10.22 -4.57
CA LEU A 322 12.99 -11.56 -4.02
C LEU A 322 14.24 -12.17 -4.66
N PRO A 323 15.04 -12.96 -3.91
CA PRO A 323 16.22 -13.64 -4.43
C PRO A 323 15.90 -15.01 -5.07
N PHE A 324 14.64 -15.29 -5.37
CA PHE A 324 14.17 -16.59 -5.83
C PHE A 324 13.63 -16.53 -7.26
N ASP A 325 13.96 -17.53 -8.07
CA ASP A 325 13.29 -17.75 -9.35
C ASP A 325 11.83 -18.16 -9.11
N ARG A 326 10.94 -17.87 -10.07
CA ARG A 326 9.54 -18.31 -10.09
C ARG A 326 8.69 -17.83 -8.89
N ILE A 327 9.13 -16.80 -8.16
CA ILE A 327 8.31 -16.11 -7.14
C ILE A 327 8.27 -14.62 -7.42
N LEU A 328 7.06 -14.04 -7.44
CA LEU A 328 6.84 -12.61 -7.58
C LEU A 328 5.92 -12.10 -6.46
N PRO A 329 6.34 -11.13 -5.63
CA PRO A 329 5.45 -10.54 -4.65
C PRO A 329 4.55 -9.49 -5.33
N ILE A 330 3.30 -9.40 -4.87
CA ILE A 330 2.31 -8.41 -5.32
C ILE A 330 1.57 -7.81 -4.12
N GLY A 331 0.87 -6.69 -4.34
CA GLY A 331 0.18 -5.96 -3.29
C GLY A 331 1.11 -5.62 -2.10
N ASP A 332 0.59 -5.74 -0.89
CA ASP A 332 1.32 -5.42 0.34
C ASP A 332 2.58 -6.26 0.58
N SER A 333 2.69 -7.44 -0.05
CA SER A 333 3.89 -8.28 0.05
C SER A 333 5.06 -7.72 -0.77
N SER A 334 4.79 -7.00 -1.87
CA SER A 334 5.86 -6.37 -2.65
C SER A 334 6.42 -5.12 -1.97
N GLY A 335 5.69 -4.51 -1.03
CA GLY A 335 6.06 -3.23 -0.43
C GLY A 335 6.02 -2.08 -1.44
N SER A 336 5.21 -2.20 -2.50
CA SER A 336 5.10 -1.18 -3.56
C SER A 336 4.21 0.01 -3.17
N GLN A 337 3.59 -0.01 -1.98
CA GLN A 337 2.76 1.09 -1.51
C GLN A 337 3.57 2.34 -1.12
N SER A 338 2.92 3.50 -1.15
CA SER A 338 3.50 4.76 -0.70
C SER A 338 3.86 4.72 0.79
N PRO A 339 5.00 5.32 1.19
CA PRO A 339 5.33 5.52 2.59
C PRO A 339 4.51 6.63 3.27
N LEU A 340 3.55 7.26 2.58
CA LEU A 340 2.62 8.27 3.11
C LEU A 340 1.19 7.71 3.33
N SER A 341 0.56 7.11 2.32
CA SER A 341 -0.85 6.68 2.42
C SER A 341 -1.04 5.21 2.83
N PHE A 342 -0.01 4.37 2.73
CA PHE A 342 -0.02 2.93 3.06
C PHE A 342 -1.17 2.11 2.41
N GLY A 343 -1.78 2.61 1.33
CA GLY A 343 -2.93 1.99 0.68
C GLY A 343 -2.56 0.82 -0.23
N GLY A 344 -2.49 -0.40 0.32
CA GLY A 344 -2.25 -1.64 -0.45
C GLY A 344 -3.25 -1.88 -1.59
N PHE A 345 -4.52 -1.54 -1.35
CA PHE A 345 -5.59 -1.65 -2.35
C PHE A 345 -5.38 -0.69 -3.53
N GLY A 346 -5.19 0.61 -3.27
CA GLY A 346 -4.92 1.61 -4.32
C GLY A 346 -3.68 1.26 -5.14
N ALA A 347 -2.59 0.87 -4.48
CA ALA A 347 -1.37 0.42 -5.16
C ALA A 347 -1.61 -0.83 -6.04
N MET A 348 -2.43 -1.79 -5.57
CA MET A 348 -2.78 -2.97 -6.35
C MET A 348 -3.60 -2.62 -7.59
N ILE A 349 -4.65 -1.79 -7.43
CA ILE A 349 -5.51 -1.31 -8.52
C ILE A 349 -4.68 -0.60 -9.58
N ARG A 350 -3.88 0.38 -9.15
CA ARG A 350 -2.98 1.16 -10.01
C ARG A 350 -2.07 0.27 -10.85
N HIS A 351 -1.53 -0.81 -10.29
CA HIS A 351 -0.60 -1.69 -11.00
C HIS A 351 -1.23 -2.92 -11.66
N LEU A 352 -2.54 -3.14 -11.49
CA LEU A 352 -3.22 -4.36 -11.88
C LEU A 352 -3.03 -4.68 -13.36
N LYS A 353 -3.26 -3.71 -14.25
CA LYS A 353 -3.15 -3.88 -15.70
C LYS A 353 -1.73 -4.22 -16.14
N ARG A 354 -0.74 -3.41 -15.75
CA ARG A 354 0.66 -3.66 -16.14
C ARG A 354 1.18 -5.01 -15.62
N LEU A 355 0.79 -5.39 -14.40
CA LEU A 355 1.20 -6.68 -13.82
C LEU A 355 0.51 -7.83 -14.55
N THR A 356 -0.77 -7.70 -14.88
CA THR A 356 -1.51 -8.74 -15.64
C THR A 356 -0.82 -9.02 -16.97
N LEU A 357 -0.57 -7.97 -17.76
CA LEU A 357 0.08 -8.09 -19.08
C LEU A 357 1.52 -8.59 -18.96
N GLY A 358 2.27 -8.07 -17.99
CA GLY A 358 3.66 -8.46 -17.82
C GLY A 358 3.85 -9.89 -17.29
N ILE A 359 2.97 -10.38 -16.43
CA ILE A 359 2.98 -11.76 -15.94
C ILE A 359 2.60 -12.72 -17.07
N GLU A 360 1.60 -12.39 -17.88
CA GLU A 360 1.23 -13.18 -19.06
C GLU A 360 2.41 -13.32 -20.03
N GLU A 361 3.09 -12.22 -20.35
CA GLU A 361 4.25 -12.23 -21.24
C GLU A 361 5.40 -13.06 -20.65
N ALA A 362 5.69 -12.89 -19.35
CA ALA A 362 6.71 -13.68 -18.66
C ALA A 362 6.40 -15.19 -18.66
N LEU A 363 5.13 -15.58 -18.47
CA LEU A 363 4.68 -16.97 -18.57
C LEU A 363 4.75 -17.48 -20.01
N THR A 364 4.42 -16.66 -21.01
CA THR A 364 4.48 -17.07 -22.41
C THR A 364 5.90 -17.39 -22.85
N LEU A 365 6.87 -16.60 -22.39
CA LEU A 365 8.29 -16.72 -22.74
C LEU A 365 9.10 -17.57 -21.75
N ASP A 366 8.47 -18.12 -20.70
CA ASP A 366 9.13 -18.77 -19.55
C ASP A 366 10.29 -17.95 -18.95
N THR A 367 10.14 -16.62 -18.97
CA THR A 367 11.13 -15.63 -18.50
C THR A 367 10.89 -15.37 -17.00
N LEU A 368 10.96 -16.44 -16.21
CA LEU A 368 10.53 -16.51 -14.81
C LEU A 368 11.70 -16.55 -13.82
N LYS A 369 12.91 -16.14 -14.24
CA LYS A 369 14.05 -16.03 -13.32
C LYS A 369 13.95 -14.76 -12.49
N GLN A 370 14.68 -14.76 -11.38
CA GLN A 370 14.72 -13.68 -10.41
C GLN A 370 14.96 -12.30 -11.03
N LYS A 371 15.93 -12.18 -11.95
CA LYS A 371 16.27 -10.91 -12.60
C LYS A 371 15.16 -10.39 -13.52
N GLU A 372 14.42 -11.30 -14.13
CA GLU A 372 13.38 -11.02 -15.11
C GLU A 372 12.07 -10.66 -14.42
N LEU A 373 11.71 -11.40 -13.37
CA LEU A 373 10.56 -11.10 -12.52
C LEU A 373 10.75 -9.79 -11.76
N ALA A 374 11.98 -9.45 -11.38
CA ALA A 374 12.27 -8.15 -10.73
C ALA A 374 11.92 -6.95 -11.61
N LEU A 375 11.83 -7.10 -12.94
CA LEU A 375 11.40 -6.04 -13.85
C LEU A 375 9.89 -5.74 -13.73
N LEU A 376 9.08 -6.67 -13.22
CA LEU A 376 7.64 -6.48 -12.95
C LEU A 376 7.37 -5.68 -11.68
N GLN A 377 8.37 -5.51 -10.82
CA GLN A 377 8.32 -4.67 -9.62
C GLN A 377 9.46 -3.63 -9.66
N PRO A 378 9.39 -2.68 -10.61
CA PRO A 378 10.48 -1.73 -10.82
C PRO A 378 10.60 -0.75 -9.64
N TYR A 379 11.77 -0.13 -9.55
CA TYR A 379 11.98 1.00 -8.67
C TYR A 379 11.09 2.19 -9.09
N GLN A 380 10.42 2.82 -8.13
CA GLN A 380 9.48 3.93 -8.37
C GLN A 380 10.01 5.21 -7.72
N PRO A 381 10.70 6.10 -8.47
CA PRO A 381 11.17 7.36 -7.93
C PRO A 381 10.03 8.27 -7.48
N SER A 382 8.87 8.25 -8.15
CA SER A 382 7.64 8.99 -7.76
C SER A 382 7.20 8.70 -6.33
N LEU A 383 7.29 7.44 -5.89
CA LEU A 383 7.03 7.07 -4.50
C LEU A 383 8.26 7.34 -3.61
N SER A 384 9.46 7.06 -4.10
CA SER A 384 10.68 7.15 -3.27
C SER A 384 11.01 8.56 -2.81
N VAL A 385 10.67 9.60 -3.59
CA VAL A 385 10.84 11.00 -3.19
C VAL A 385 9.98 11.39 -1.98
N THR A 386 8.90 10.65 -1.70
CA THR A 386 8.01 10.94 -0.56
C THR A 386 8.62 10.55 0.79
N TRP A 387 9.70 9.75 0.81
CA TRP A 387 10.42 9.41 2.04
C TRP A 387 10.94 10.62 2.81
N LEU A 388 11.31 11.70 2.10
CA LEU A 388 11.75 12.93 2.75
C LEU A 388 10.61 13.58 3.55
N PHE A 389 9.40 13.59 2.99
CA PHE A 389 8.20 14.12 3.65
C PHE A 389 7.82 13.25 4.84
N GLN A 390 7.80 11.93 4.69
CA GLN A 390 7.55 11.05 5.82
C GLN A 390 8.57 11.26 6.94
N ARG A 391 9.86 11.36 6.59
CA ARG A 391 10.93 11.57 7.56
C ARG A 391 10.80 12.89 8.30
N SER A 392 10.39 13.97 7.62
CA SER A 392 10.19 15.27 8.28
C SER A 392 9.03 15.28 9.26
N MET A 393 8.05 14.38 9.09
CA MET A 393 6.90 14.20 9.99
C MET A 393 7.14 13.24 11.16
N SER A 394 8.29 12.55 11.19
CA SER A 394 8.68 11.60 12.25
C SER A 394 9.75 12.20 13.16
N LEU A 395 9.63 12.02 14.47
CA LEU A 395 10.70 12.36 15.43
C LEU A 395 11.43 11.08 15.80
N LYS A 396 12.76 11.07 15.81
CA LYS A 396 13.53 9.94 16.39
C LYS A 396 13.37 9.91 17.91
N MET A 397 13.45 8.72 18.51
CA MET A 397 13.34 8.59 19.97
C MET A 397 14.44 9.34 20.74
N GLU A 398 15.64 9.50 20.18
CA GLU A 398 16.72 10.23 20.84
C GLU A 398 16.60 11.76 20.72
N SER A 399 15.74 12.24 19.81
CA SER A 399 15.53 13.67 19.59
C SER A 399 14.59 14.24 20.65
N LYS A 400 14.97 15.40 21.21
CA LYS A 400 14.14 16.10 22.20
C LYS A 400 12.92 16.74 21.57
N ASP A 401 13.12 17.53 20.52
CA ASP A 401 12.10 18.32 19.86
C ASP A 401 12.29 18.36 18.34
N PHE A 402 11.20 18.68 17.63
CA PHE A 402 11.26 19.04 16.22
C PHE A 402 11.91 20.42 16.05
N LEU A 403 12.85 20.55 15.12
CA LEU A 403 13.44 21.85 14.77
C LEU A 403 12.47 22.68 13.92
N VAL A 404 11.67 22.00 13.10
CA VAL A 404 10.49 22.51 12.42
C VAL A 404 9.33 21.58 12.75
N PRO A 405 8.32 22.04 13.51
CA PRO A 405 7.12 21.25 13.79
C PRO A 405 6.47 20.74 12.49
N PRO A 406 6.01 19.48 12.44
CA PRO A 406 5.37 18.93 11.24
C PRO A 406 4.16 19.74 10.78
N ASN A 407 3.35 20.26 11.70
CA ASN A 407 2.20 21.12 11.38
C ASN A 407 2.62 22.37 10.62
N ASP A 408 3.64 23.10 11.09
CA ASP A 408 4.14 24.32 10.45
C ASP A 408 4.67 24.03 9.03
N LEU A 409 5.42 22.93 8.90
CA LEU A 409 5.94 22.48 7.62
C LEU A 409 4.82 22.13 6.63
N LEU A 410 3.85 21.33 7.08
CA LEU A 410 2.76 20.83 6.23
C LEU A 410 1.81 21.97 5.84
N SER A 411 1.42 22.82 6.79
CA SER A 411 0.66 24.05 6.51
C SER A 411 1.31 24.87 5.39
N GLY A 412 2.61 25.11 5.51
CA GLY A 412 3.39 25.86 4.53
C GLY A 412 3.48 25.21 3.15
N VAL A 413 3.79 23.91 3.12
CA VAL A 413 3.95 23.16 1.87
C VAL A 413 2.63 23.00 1.13
N PHE A 414 1.54 22.68 1.84
CA PHE A 414 0.24 22.50 1.22
C PHE A 414 -0.35 23.82 0.71
N ALA A 415 -0.17 24.94 1.41
CA ALA A 415 -0.56 26.26 0.88
C ALA A 415 0.19 26.62 -0.42
N ILE A 416 1.45 26.19 -0.54
CA ILE A 416 2.25 26.37 -1.76
C ILE A 416 1.72 25.49 -2.91
N MET A 417 1.33 24.25 -2.61
CA MET A 417 0.74 23.33 -3.59
C MET A 417 -0.64 23.83 -4.05
N GLU A 418 -1.49 24.30 -3.14
CA GLU A 418 -2.79 24.90 -3.47
C GLU A 418 -2.63 26.11 -4.38
N GLU A 419 -1.72 27.05 -4.08
CA GLU A 419 -1.42 28.18 -4.95
C GLU A 419 -0.81 27.74 -6.31
N ALA A 420 -0.19 26.57 -6.38
CA ALA A 420 0.32 26.02 -7.64
C ALA A 420 -0.79 25.37 -8.50
N GLY A 421 -1.95 25.06 -7.91
CA GLY A 421 -3.13 24.50 -8.58
C GLY A 421 -3.21 22.96 -8.55
N ASP A 422 -4.35 22.45 -9.01
CA ASP A 422 -4.74 21.05 -8.91
C ASP A 422 -3.76 20.08 -9.61
N GLU A 423 -3.12 20.51 -10.70
CA GLU A 423 -2.08 19.73 -11.41
C GLU A 423 -0.85 19.42 -10.53
N VAL A 424 -0.66 20.15 -9.43
CA VAL A 424 0.39 19.87 -8.43
C VAL A 424 -0.18 19.17 -7.21
N LEU A 425 -1.29 19.68 -6.67
CA LEU A 425 -1.87 19.20 -5.42
C LEU A 425 -2.47 17.79 -5.55
N TYR A 426 -3.24 17.53 -6.60
CA TYR A 426 -4.02 16.29 -6.72
C TYR A 426 -3.14 15.06 -6.97
N PRO A 427 -2.11 15.09 -7.84
CA PRO A 427 -1.20 13.96 -7.98
C PRO A 427 -0.43 13.68 -6.68
N PHE A 428 -0.08 14.72 -5.91
CA PHE A 428 0.60 14.52 -4.62
C PHE A 428 -0.28 13.78 -3.61
N LEU A 429 -1.56 14.18 -3.48
CA LEU A 429 -2.52 13.56 -2.56
C LEU A 429 -2.89 12.11 -2.94
N GLN A 430 -2.60 11.67 -4.17
CA GLN A 430 -2.88 10.32 -4.67
C GLN A 430 -1.60 9.48 -4.85
N ASP A 431 -0.49 9.89 -4.23
CA ASP A 431 0.82 9.22 -4.32
C ASP A 431 1.35 9.05 -5.75
N VAL A 432 1.02 10.01 -6.62
CA VAL A 432 1.50 10.06 -7.99
C VAL A 432 2.38 11.29 -8.19
N VAL A 433 3.41 11.44 -7.37
CA VAL A 433 4.29 12.61 -7.41
C VAL A 433 5.01 12.71 -8.76
N GLN A 434 4.83 13.84 -9.43
CA GLN A 434 5.43 14.14 -10.72
C GLN A 434 6.58 15.14 -10.60
N PHE A 435 7.59 15.01 -11.46
CA PHE A 435 8.78 15.87 -11.45
C PHE A 435 8.46 17.38 -11.51
N PRO A 436 7.62 17.89 -12.44
CA PRO A 436 7.37 19.32 -12.55
C PRO A 436 6.68 19.90 -11.30
N GLY A 437 5.64 19.21 -10.80
CA GLY A 437 4.90 19.65 -9.62
C GLY A 437 5.76 19.64 -8.35
N LEU A 438 6.59 18.60 -8.15
CA LEU A 438 7.53 18.55 -7.05
C LEU A 438 8.58 19.67 -7.15
N THR A 439 9.16 19.89 -8.33
CA THR A 439 10.15 20.95 -8.58
C THR A 439 9.57 22.32 -8.25
N GLN A 440 8.36 22.62 -8.74
CA GLN A 440 7.68 23.88 -8.49
C GLN A 440 7.44 24.09 -7.00
N THR A 441 6.97 23.06 -6.29
CA THR A 441 6.73 23.11 -4.84
C THR A 441 8.01 23.38 -4.08
N LEU A 442 9.10 22.68 -4.38
CA LEU A 442 10.39 22.84 -3.70
C LEU A 442 10.99 24.23 -3.93
N LEU A 443 10.97 24.73 -5.17
CA LEU A 443 11.49 26.06 -5.50
C LEU A 443 10.68 27.17 -4.80
N LYS A 444 9.35 27.08 -4.85
CA LYS A 444 8.48 28.03 -4.13
C LYS A 444 8.69 27.96 -2.62
N THR A 445 8.87 26.77 -2.05
CA THR A 445 9.13 26.58 -0.61
C THR A 445 10.47 27.18 -0.21
N TRP A 446 11.51 27.00 -1.02
CA TRP A 446 12.81 27.65 -0.80
C TRP A 446 12.71 29.18 -0.81
N ILE A 447 11.92 29.75 -1.72
CA ILE A 447 11.73 31.21 -1.83
C ILE A 447 10.91 31.76 -0.67
N LYS A 448 9.78 31.12 -0.34
CA LYS A 448 8.82 31.61 0.66
C LYS A 448 9.25 31.28 2.10
N GLN A 449 9.98 30.18 2.32
CA GLN A 449 10.33 29.66 3.64
C GLN A 449 11.78 29.17 3.75
N PRO A 450 12.80 29.98 3.39
CA PRO A 450 14.19 29.54 3.36
C PRO A 450 14.72 29.09 4.72
N ILE A 451 14.30 29.75 5.80
CA ILE A 451 14.72 29.41 7.17
C ILE A 451 14.18 28.03 7.57
N SER A 452 12.92 27.71 7.25
CA SER A 452 12.32 26.40 7.51
C SER A 452 13.09 25.30 6.77
N VAL A 453 13.41 25.50 5.49
CA VAL A 453 14.20 24.53 4.71
C VAL A 453 15.58 24.29 5.34
N LEU A 454 16.28 25.35 5.76
CA LEU A 454 17.57 25.22 6.42
C LEU A 454 17.50 24.46 7.76
N LYS A 455 16.41 24.64 8.52
CA LYS A 455 16.18 23.93 9.79
C LYS A 455 15.78 22.46 9.59
N ILE A 456 15.15 22.13 8.46
CA ILE A 456 14.81 20.73 8.13
C ILE A 456 16.07 19.89 7.90
N ILE A 457 17.14 20.46 7.34
CA ILE A 457 18.38 19.74 7.02
C ILE A 457 18.92 18.92 8.21
N PRO A 458 19.19 19.50 9.39
CA PRO A 458 19.63 18.74 10.55
C PRO A 458 18.55 17.80 11.11
N GLN A 459 17.26 18.07 10.91
CA GLN A 459 16.15 17.22 11.36
C GLN A 459 16.05 15.93 10.55
N VAL A 460 16.14 16.00 9.21
CA VAL A 460 16.08 14.81 8.35
C VAL A 460 17.43 14.09 8.25
N GLY A 461 18.53 14.84 8.33
CA GLY A 461 19.90 14.35 8.23
C GLY A 461 20.48 14.41 6.81
N LEU A 462 21.78 14.71 6.71
CA LEU A 462 22.50 14.88 5.44
C LEU A 462 22.51 13.63 4.57
N SER A 463 22.63 12.43 5.18
CA SER A 463 22.58 11.17 4.44
C SER A 463 21.23 10.95 3.75
N THR A 464 20.13 11.26 4.44
CA THR A 464 18.79 11.16 3.88
C THR A 464 18.58 12.14 2.73
N LEU A 465 19.07 13.38 2.85
CA LEU A 465 18.99 14.37 1.76
C LEU A 465 19.82 13.98 0.53
N PHE A 466 21.01 13.42 0.73
CA PHE A 466 21.82 12.92 -0.38
C PHE A 466 21.11 11.79 -1.12
N ASN A 467 20.61 10.79 -0.40
CA ASN A 467 19.84 9.69 -0.98
C ASN A 467 18.58 10.19 -1.69
N TRP A 468 17.87 11.14 -1.08
CA TRP A 468 16.68 11.75 -1.68
C TRP A 468 17.00 12.50 -2.99
N THR A 469 18.16 13.15 -3.08
CA THR A 469 18.60 13.82 -4.30
C THR A 469 18.75 12.84 -5.46
N LEU A 470 19.21 11.61 -5.19
CA LEU A 470 19.26 10.53 -6.19
C LEU A 470 17.85 10.12 -6.62
N HIS A 471 16.88 10.03 -5.70
CA HIS A 471 15.49 9.75 -6.06
C HIS A 471 14.88 10.85 -6.93
N TYR A 472 15.15 12.11 -6.60
CA TYR A 472 14.70 13.28 -7.36
C TYR A 472 15.29 13.34 -8.77
N GLN A 473 16.60 13.06 -8.93
CA GLN A 473 17.25 12.97 -10.24
C GLN A 473 16.67 11.83 -11.08
N ASN A 474 16.45 10.66 -10.47
CA ASN A 474 15.80 9.54 -11.16
C ASN A 474 14.37 9.87 -11.56
N LEU A 475 13.62 10.63 -10.76
CA LEU A 475 12.28 11.09 -11.11
C LEU A 475 12.33 11.91 -12.41
N ALA A 476 13.26 12.88 -12.50
CA ALA A 476 13.49 13.66 -13.71
C ALA A 476 13.88 12.78 -14.91
N SER A 477 14.82 11.85 -14.72
CA SER A 477 15.25 10.93 -15.76
C SER A 477 14.12 10.03 -16.25
N TYR A 478 13.29 9.50 -15.35
CA TYR A 478 12.17 8.63 -15.70
C TYR A 478 11.09 9.42 -16.44
N THR A 479 10.81 10.65 -16.03
CA THR A 479 9.90 11.55 -16.78
C THR A 479 10.40 11.78 -18.20
N PHE A 480 11.70 12.01 -18.40
CA PHE A 480 12.27 12.15 -19.75
C PHE A 480 12.23 10.84 -20.54
N LEU A 481 12.60 9.72 -19.92
CA LEU A 481 12.63 8.40 -20.56
C LEU A 481 11.23 7.92 -20.97
N ASP A 482 10.17 8.21 -20.20
CA ASP A 482 8.79 7.90 -20.61
C ASP A 482 8.40 8.66 -21.88
N LEU A 483 8.79 9.93 -22.00
CA LEU A 483 8.49 10.76 -23.17
C LEU A 483 9.18 10.24 -24.45
N VAL A 484 10.44 9.82 -24.35
CA VAL A 484 11.20 9.37 -25.52
C VAL A 484 11.10 7.87 -25.76
N GLY A 485 10.79 7.07 -24.74
CA GLY A 485 10.82 5.61 -24.78
C GLY A 485 9.91 5.04 -25.87
N LYS A 486 8.70 5.60 -26.03
CA LYS A 486 7.74 5.22 -27.08
C LYS A 486 8.21 5.54 -28.50
N SER A 487 9.13 6.50 -28.65
CA SER A 487 9.67 6.84 -29.97
C SER A 487 10.60 5.74 -30.54
N LEU A 488 11.04 4.81 -29.70
CA LEU A 488 11.87 3.67 -30.11
C LEU A 488 11.06 2.48 -30.65
N GLU A 489 9.72 2.56 -30.65
CA GLU A 489 8.83 1.47 -31.11
C GLU A 489 9.14 0.99 -32.54
N ARG A 490 9.64 1.89 -33.40
CA ARG A 490 9.98 1.57 -34.81
C ARG A 490 11.15 0.59 -34.95
N TYR A 491 11.97 0.43 -33.91
CA TYR A 491 13.11 -0.48 -33.89
C TYR A 491 12.79 -1.84 -33.25
N LEU A 492 11.58 -2.01 -32.70
CA LEU A 492 11.18 -3.23 -31.98
C LEU A 492 11.15 -4.48 -32.86
N LYS A 493 10.91 -4.33 -34.16
CA LYS A 493 10.90 -5.44 -35.12
C LYS A 493 12.23 -6.20 -35.23
N PHE A 494 13.32 -5.67 -34.67
CA PHE A 494 14.63 -6.29 -34.67
C PHE A 494 15.00 -6.98 -33.35
N LEU A 495 14.15 -6.89 -32.32
CA LEU A 495 14.39 -7.46 -31.00
C LEU A 495 13.87 -8.90 -30.91
N SER A 496 14.56 -9.75 -30.16
CA SER A 496 14.05 -11.06 -29.76
C SER A 496 12.85 -10.91 -28.82
N PRO A 497 12.00 -11.95 -28.65
CA PRO A 497 10.89 -11.91 -27.70
C PRO A 497 11.30 -11.53 -26.27
N GLU A 498 12.45 -12.01 -25.78
CA GLU A 498 12.96 -11.70 -24.44
C GLU A 498 13.47 -10.25 -24.32
N GLN A 499 14.03 -9.73 -25.41
CA GLN A 499 14.41 -8.32 -25.50
C GLN A 499 13.19 -7.41 -25.56
N LEU A 500 12.12 -7.83 -26.23
CA LEU A 500 10.83 -7.14 -26.25
C LEU A 500 10.20 -7.12 -24.86
N TYR A 501 10.17 -8.25 -24.15
CA TYR A 501 9.72 -8.30 -22.76
C TYR A 501 10.48 -7.29 -21.89
N THR A 502 11.81 -7.29 -21.97
CA THR A 502 12.65 -6.36 -21.22
C THR A 502 12.31 -4.89 -21.55
N TYR A 503 12.14 -4.59 -22.84
CA TYR A 503 11.78 -3.26 -23.31
C TYR A 503 10.40 -2.83 -22.78
N HIS A 504 9.38 -3.69 -22.86
CA HIS A 504 8.05 -3.42 -22.31
C HIS A 504 8.11 -3.13 -20.81
N ARG A 505 8.88 -3.92 -20.05
CA ARG A 505 9.05 -3.68 -18.61
C ARG A 505 9.80 -2.39 -18.29
N TRP A 506 10.73 -1.95 -19.14
CA TRP A 506 11.36 -0.64 -18.99
C TRP A 506 10.39 0.52 -19.26
N LEU A 507 9.54 0.40 -20.29
CA LEU A 507 8.47 1.38 -20.52
C LEU A 507 7.53 1.46 -19.31
N ASP A 508 7.07 0.31 -18.80
CA ASP A 508 6.26 0.26 -17.58
C ASP A 508 7.00 0.94 -16.40
N SER A 509 8.28 0.64 -16.22
CA SER A 509 9.11 1.24 -15.16
C SER A 509 9.17 2.76 -15.25
N TRP A 510 9.38 3.32 -16.45
CA TRP A 510 9.48 4.77 -16.64
C TRP A 510 8.12 5.44 -16.48
N HIS A 511 7.06 4.82 -16.99
CA HIS A 511 5.72 5.37 -16.95
C HIS A 511 5.19 5.52 -15.51
N TYR A 512 5.22 4.43 -14.75
CA TYR A 512 4.72 4.42 -13.37
C TYR A 512 5.73 5.09 -12.41
N GLY A 513 7.03 4.88 -12.63
CA GLY A 513 8.06 5.49 -11.82
C GLY A 513 8.14 7.02 -11.96
N SER A 514 7.65 7.58 -13.07
CA SER A 514 7.55 9.03 -13.28
C SER A 514 6.25 9.67 -12.78
N GLY A 515 5.27 8.85 -12.36
CA GLY A 515 3.93 9.30 -12.01
C GLY A 515 3.08 9.75 -13.20
N ARG A 516 3.43 9.34 -14.42
CA ARG A 516 2.64 9.71 -15.63
C ARG A 516 1.42 8.83 -15.82
N ASP A 517 1.34 7.73 -15.09
CA ASP A 517 0.16 6.88 -15.00
C ASP A 517 -1.03 7.59 -14.32
N TYR A 518 -0.82 8.74 -13.67
CA TYR A 518 -1.89 9.64 -13.25
C TYR A 518 -2.83 10.03 -14.40
N HIS A 519 -2.34 10.08 -15.64
CA HIS A 519 -3.13 10.47 -16.80
C HIS A 519 -3.62 9.28 -17.65
N SER A 520 -3.44 8.05 -17.18
CA SER A 520 -3.87 6.83 -17.89
C SER A 520 -5.33 6.46 -17.71
#